data_AF-A0A8K0Y3A6-F1
#
_entry.id   AF-A0A8K0Y3A6-F1
#
_cell.length_a   1.000
_cell.length_b   1.000
_cell.length_c   1.000
_cell.angle_alpha   90.00
_cell.angle_beta   90.00
_cell.angle_gamma   90.00
#
_symmetry.space_group_name_H-M   'P 1'
#
loop_
_entity.id
_entity.type
_entity.pdbx_description
1 polymer ?
#
loop_
_entity_poly.entity_id
_entity_poly.type
_entity_poly.pdbx_seq_one_letter_code
_entity_poly.pdbx_strand_id
1 'polypeptide(L)'
;MTRILSAATISCLLVLSVITTSGILGNGSVANAFSIRDDKPHFGPNTHFDKRNVGTCPAQNFLTAPNVKGAKTILDITYLAQNDEDSGIGAYWALDRIHEHLTVWQFPNGTFYAVKQYDGIFITPQGATDPAGTTTQTESSFGTMVGGYTATFTGSFTPGTQPVRGNIGTFNYGGTASDVLLNSYGTQKGDTTPYDFMTAYFTNVGNSFNQPHWGWAYKLDPMFESSTSANQWCNYNTPDGGNSGNIKT
;
A
#
# COMPACT_ATOMS: atom_id res chain seq x y z
N MET A 1 -41.48 -16.92 71.45
CA MET A 1 -40.50 -17.84 70.85
C MET A 1 -39.12 -17.22 70.93
N THR A 2 -38.29 -17.83 71.78
CA THR A 2 -36.83 -18.05 71.67
C THR A 2 -35.89 -16.91 71.24
N ARG A 3 -35.04 -16.49 72.20
CA ARG A 3 -33.77 -15.77 72.03
C ARG A 3 -32.77 -16.59 71.21
N ILE A 4 -31.75 -15.96 70.62
CA ILE A 4 -30.32 -16.33 70.75
C ILE A 4 -29.45 -15.14 70.29
N LEU A 5 -28.60 -14.67 71.20
CA LEU A 5 -27.35 -13.93 70.99
C LEU A 5 -26.22 -14.98 71.00
N SER A 6 -25.24 -14.89 70.09
CA SER A 6 -23.87 -15.46 70.12
C SER A 6 -23.35 -15.50 68.67
N ALA A 7 -22.09 -15.32 68.30
CA ALA A 7 -20.86 -14.97 68.97
C ALA A 7 -19.88 -14.52 67.87
N ALA A 8 -18.90 -13.69 68.25
CA ALA A 8 -17.80 -13.31 67.39
C ALA A 8 -16.87 -14.50 67.11
N THR A 9 -16.39 -14.62 65.88
CA THR A 9 -15.14 -15.29 65.55
C THR A 9 -14.36 -14.44 64.55
N ILE A 10 -13.27 -13.88 65.05
CA ILE A 10 -12.18 -13.28 64.29
C ILE A 10 -11.34 -14.44 63.74
N SER A 11 -11.20 -14.51 62.42
CA SER A 11 -10.12 -15.26 61.78
C SER A 11 -9.48 -14.39 60.70
N CYS A 12 -8.31 -13.85 61.05
CA CYS A 12 -7.26 -13.48 60.10
C CYS A 12 -6.98 -14.66 59.16
N LEU A 13 -6.94 -14.44 57.85
CA LEU A 13 -5.77 -14.76 57.02
C LEU A 13 -5.96 -14.33 55.55
N LEU A 14 -4.89 -13.74 55.02
CA LEU A 14 -4.52 -13.51 53.63
C LEU A 14 -5.45 -12.66 52.75
N VAL A 15 -5.16 -11.35 52.77
CA VAL A 15 -5.32 -10.48 51.60
C VAL A 15 -4.30 -10.93 50.55
N LEU A 16 -4.75 -11.76 49.60
CA LEU A 16 -4.05 -11.91 48.33
C LEU A 16 -4.41 -10.68 47.50
N SER A 17 -3.57 -9.66 47.56
CA SER A 17 -3.58 -8.54 46.64
C SER A 17 -3.27 -9.08 45.24
N VAL A 18 -4.30 -9.45 44.49
CA VAL A 18 -4.20 -9.52 43.04
C VAL A 18 -4.12 -8.06 42.60
N ILE A 19 -2.89 -7.58 42.45
CA ILE A 19 -2.60 -6.44 41.61
C ILE A 19 -2.94 -6.90 40.19
N THR A 20 -4.21 -6.79 39.80
CA THR A 20 -4.50 -6.60 38.38
C THR A 20 -3.95 -5.22 38.10
N THR A 21 -2.71 -5.17 37.62
CA THR A 21 -2.23 -4.01 36.88
C THR A 21 -3.24 -3.81 35.77
N SER A 22 -4.11 -2.81 35.96
CA SER A 22 -4.84 -2.18 34.89
C SER A 22 -3.79 -1.74 33.90
N GLY A 23 -3.55 -2.60 32.90
CA GLY A 23 -2.72 -2.30 31.77
C GLY A 23 -3.26 -1.01 31.19
N ILE A 24 -2.44 0.01 31.38
CA ILE A 24 -2.49 1.33 30.76
C ILE A 24 -3.33 1.24 29.49
N LEU A 25 -4.50 1.89 29.51
CA LEU A 25 -5.12 2.42 28.31
C LEU A 25 -4.11 3.40 27.74
N GLY A 26 -3.18 2.87 26.96
CA GLY A 26 -2.35 3.66 26.11
C GLY A 26 -3.32 4.34 25.16
N ASN A 27 -3.42 5.66 25.26
CA ASN A 27 -3.47 6.49 24.07
C ASN A 27 -2.23 6.15 23.25
N GLY A 28 -2.24 4.96 22.63
CA GLY A 28 -1.30 4.58 21.60
C GLY A 28 -1.61 5.53 20.47
N SER A 29 -0.78 6.57 20.35
CA SER A 29 -0.45 7.16 19.07
C SER A 29 -0.60 6.07 18.01
N VAL A 30 -1.48 6.29 17.04
CA VAL A 30 -1.64 5.50 15.81
C VAL A 30 -0.24 5.22 15.28
N ALA A 31 0.34 4.11 15.75
CA ALA A 31 1.68 3.71 15.37
C ALA A 31 1.50 3.21 13.96
N ASN A 32 2.31 3.74 13.03
CA ASN A 32 2.39 3.28 11.65
C ASN A 32 2.15 1.77 11.61
N ALA A 33 1.21 1.29 10.80
CA ALA A 33 0.90 -0.15 10.71
C ALA A 33 2.18 -0.99 10.45
N PHE A 34 3.21 -0.36 9.88
CA PHE A 34 4.54 -0.90 9.61
C PHE A 34 5.56 -0.80 10.76
N SER A 35 5.28 -0.11 11.87
CA SER A 35 6.23 0.16 12.98
C SER A 35 6.49 -1.05 13.89
N ILE A 36 5.66 -2.09 13.86
CA ILE A 36 5.71 -3.19 14.84
C ILE A 36 6.39 -4.45 14.27
N ARG A 37 6.62 -4.52 12.94
CA ARG A 37 7.28 -5.68 12.29
C ARG A 37 8.21 -5.25 11.15
N ASP A 38 9.23 -4.49 11.51
CA ASP A 38 10.37 -4.13 10.64
C ASP A 38 11.34 -5.31 10.42
N ASP A 39 10.95 -6.52 10.83
CA ASP A 39 11.71 -7.76 10.68
C ASP A 39 11.50 -8.35 9.27
N LYS A 40 11.85 -7.53 8.27
CA LYS A 40 12.33 -7.87 6.93
C LYS A 40 11.45 -8.76 6.04
N PRO A 41 10.65 -8.15 5.14
CA PRO A 41 10.71 -8.60 3.75
C PRO A 41 12.14 -8.38 3.26
N HIS A 42 12.76 -9.42 2.70
CA HIS A 42 14.12 -9.36 2.15
C HIS A 42 14.16 -8.50 0.88
N PHE A 43 14.05 -7.18 1.02
CA PHE A 43 14.44 -6.26 -0.03
C PHE A 43 15.97 -6.21 -0.06
N GLY A 44 16.57 -7.14 -0.79
CA GLY A 44 17.99 -7.03 -1.11
C GLY A 44 18.25 -5.72 -1.85
N PRO A 45 19.46 -5.13 -1.79
CA PRO A 45 19.82 -3.91 -2.52
C PRO A 45 19.75 -4.06 -4.06
N ASN A 46 19.39 -5.24 -4.56
CA ASN A 46 19.18 -5.59 -5.96
C ASN A 46 17.76 -6.15 -6.18
N THR A 47 16.72 -5.50 -5.67
CA THR A 47 15.37 -5.77 -6.21
C THR A 47 15.31 -5.17 -7.61
N HIS A 48 15.78 -5.95 -8.58
CA HIS A 48 15.40 -5.74 -9.97
C HIS A 48 13.89 -5.73 -10.01
N PHE A 49 13.28 -4.62 -10.46
CA PHE A 49 11.86 -4.58 -10.82
C PHE A 49 11.58 -5.75 -11.76
N ASP A 50 11.04 -6.79 -11.18
CA ASP A 50 11.02 -8.09 -11.82
C ASP A 50 9.82 -8.13 -12.74
N LYS A 51 10.08 -8.05 -14.05
CA LYS A 51 9.04 -8.14 -15.08
C LYS A 51 8.44 -9.54 -15.21
N ARG A 52 8.89 -10.51 -14.40
CA ARG A 52 8.40 -11.89 -14.41
C ARG A 52 6.96 -11.97 -13.87
N ASN A 53 6.26 -13.02 -14.28
CA ASN A 53 4.92 -13.34 -13.77
C ASN A 53 4.95 -13.45 -12.25
N VAL A 54 4.06 -12.74 -11.57
CA VAL A 54 3.73 -13.00 -10.16
C VAL A 54 2.64 -14.06 -10.13
N GLY A 55 3.06 -15.32 -10.08
CA GLY A 55 2.16 -16.47 -10.13
C GLY A 55 1.32 -16.50 -11.41
N THR A 56 0.01 -16.31 -11.28
CA THR A 56 -0.96 -16.30 -12.38
C THR A 56 -1.23 -14.91 -12.96
N CYS A 57 -0.71 -13.84 -12.35
CA CYS A 57 -0.88 -12.49 -12.89
C CYS A 57 -0.09 -12.28 -14.20
N PRO A 58 -0.64 -11.51 -15.17
CA PRO A 58 0.06 -11.20 -16.41
C PRO A 58 1.42 -10.52 -16.19
N ALA A 59 2.40 -10.86 -17.04
CA ALA A 59 3.68 -10.16 -17.07
C ALA A 59 3.49 -8.66 -17.37
N GLN A 60 4.20 -7.80 -16.65
CA GLN A 60 4.12 -6.34 -16.77
C GLN A 60 5.05 -5.83 -17.88
N ASN A 61 4.93 -6.41 -19.08
CA ASN A 61 5.78 -6.08 -20.22
C ASN A 61 5.60 -4.63 -20.71
N PHE A 62 4.49 -3.98 -20.34
CA PHE A 62 4.25 -2.57 -20.65
C PHE A 62 5.20 -1.63 -19.89
N LEU A 63 5.79 -2.03 -18.76
CA LEU A 63 6.76 -1.23 -17.98
C LEU A 63 8.12 -1.17 -18.68
N THR A 64 8.18 -0.49 -19.82
CA THR A 64 9.36 -0.40 -20.67
C THR A 64 9.61 1.03 -21.11
N ALA A 65 10.89 1.35 -21.34
CA ALA A 65 11.28 2.62 -21.91
C ALA A 65 10.63 2.80 -23.30
N PRO A 66 10.32 4.04 -23.71
CA PRO A 66 9.69 4.30 -24.98
C PRO A 66 10.65 4.01 -26.14
N ASN A 67 10.18 3.31 -27.16
CA ASN A 67 10.96 3.08 -28.39
C ASN A 67 10.82 4.25 -29.38
N VAL A 68 11.21 5.46 -28.94
CA VAL A 68 11.12 6.68 -29.75
C VAL A 68 12.52 7.26 -29.96
N LYS A 69 12.94 7.36 -31.24
CA LYS A 69 14.26 7.90 -31.59
C LYS A 69 14.38 9.35 -31.12
N GLY A 70 15.44 9.65 -30.39
CA GLY A 70 15.73 10.99 -29.88
C GLY A 70 15.00 11.34 -28.59
N ALA A 71 14.25 10.40 -27.99
CA ALA A 71 13.76 10.56 -26.62
C ALA A 71 14.94 10.71 -25.64
N LYS A 72 14.80 11.63 -24.67
CA LYS A 72 15.83 11.91 -23.66
C LYS A 72 15.27 11.71 -22.26
N THR A 73 15.96 10.93 -21.43
CA THR A 73 15.62 10.80 -20.00
C THR A 73 15.87 12.13 -19.29
N ILE A 74 14.83 12.69 -18.67
CA ILE A 74 14.87 13.97 -17.95
C ILE A 74 14.66 13.83 -16.45
N LEU A 75 14.03 12.73 -16.00
CA LEU A 75 13.79 12.39 -14.61
C LEU A 75 14.01 10.88 -14.42
N ASP A 76 14.73 10.49 -13.37
CA ASP A 76 15.02 9.09 -13.04
C ASP A 76 15.24 8.95 -11.52
N ILE A 77 14.13 8.88 -10.78
CA ILE A 77 14.13 8.96 -9.31
C ILE A 77 13.56 7.71 -8.67
N THR A 78 14.02 7.42 -7.47
CA THR A 78 13.41 6.40 -6.61
C THR A 78 12.97 7.00 -5.27
N TYR A 79 11.93 6.45 -4.68
CA TYR A 79 11.51 6.79 -3.32
C TYR A 79 10.71 5.67 -2.70
N LEU A 80 10.60 5.73 -1.37
CA LEU A 80 9.74 4.84 -0.60
C LEU A 80 8.43 5.58 -0.28
N ALA A 81 7.30 5.08 -0.77
CA ALA A 81 5.97 5.45 -0.28
C ALA A 81 5.59 4.55 0.90
N GLN A 82 5.01 5.13 1.95
CA GLN A 82 4.53 4.40 3.13
C GLN A 82 3.11 4.83 3.48
N ASN A 83 2.34 3.88 4.01
CA ASN A 83 0.94 4.09 4.40
C ASN A 83 0.11 4.63 3.21
N ASP A 84 0.35 4.05 2.03
CA ASP A 84 -0.45 4.26 0.83
C ASP A 84 -1.73 3.42 0.97
N GLU A 85 -2.90 4.04 0.98
CA GLU A 85 -4.18 3.33 1.05
C GLU A 85 -4.56 2.79 -0.32
N ASP A 86 -4.44 1.48 -0.50
CA ASP A 86 -4.69 0.87 -1.80
C ASP A 86 -6.18 0.66 -2.06
N SER A 87 -6.59 1.07 -3.26
CA SER A 87 -7.96 1.15 -3.70
C SER A 87 -8.45 -0.19 -4.27
N GLY A 88 -9.54 -0.71 -3.72
CA GLY A 88 -10.30 -1.83 -4.28
C GLY A 88 -11.49 -1.36 -5.13
N ILE A 89 -12.36 -2.29 -5.51
CA ILE A 89 -13.57 -1.97 -6.29
C ILE A 89 -14.57 -1.10 -5.49
N GLY A 90 -14.68 -1.32 -4.18
CA GLY A 90 -15.71 -0.67 -3.33
C GLY A 90 -15.20 0.13 -2.14
N ALA A 91 -13.93 -0.06 -1.76
CA ALA A 91 -13.29 0.56 -0.61
C ALA A 91 -11.77 0.47 -0.74
N TYR A 92 -11.04 1.28 0.03
CA TYR A 92 -9.66 0.96 0.34
C TYR A 92 -9.61 -0.34 1.15
N TRP A 93 -8.66 -1.21 0.80
CA TRP A 93 -8.60 -2.58 1.32
C TRP A 93 -7.26 -2.93 1.99
N ALA A 94 -6.21 -2.17 1.70
CA ALA A 94 -4.88 -2.42 2.24
C ALA A 94 -4.13 -1.12 2.53
N LEU A 95 -3.06 -1.26 3.31
CA LEU A 95 -1.99 -0.27 3.42
C LEU A 95 -0.74 -0.82 2.76
N ASP A 96 -0.17 -0.03 1.86
CA ASP A 96 0.98 -0.41 1.09
C ASP A 96 2.25 0.32 1.58
N ARG A 97 3.37 -0.36 1.38
CA ARG A 97 4.72 0.17 1.52
C ARG A 97 5.51 -0.19 0.29
N ILE A 98 5.82 0.81 -0.52
CA ILE A 98 6.20 0.63 -1.92
C ILE A 98 7.49 1.37 -2.24
N HIS A 99 8.45 0.66 -2.83
CA HIS A 99 9.55 1.27 -3.54
C HIS A 99 9.09 1.65 -4.94
N GLU A 100 9.06 2.95 -5.19
CA GLU A 100 8.67 3.49 -6.48
C GLU A 100 9.91 3.89 -7.28
N HIS A 101 9.93 3.53 -8.57
CA HIS A 101 10.92 4.01 -9.53
C HIS A 101 10.20 4.71 -10.67
N LEU A 102 10.44 6.00 -10.78
CA LEU A 102 9.88 6.85 -11.82
C LEU A 102 10.97 7.26 -12.80
N THR A 103 10.78 6.90 -14.06
CA THR A 103 11.57 7.43 -15.17
C THR A 103 10.68 8.23 -16.12
N VAL A 104 11.12 9.43 -16.51
CA VAL A 104 10.43 10.26 -17.51
C VAL A 104 11.36 10.60 -18.65
N TRP A 105 10.87 10.42 -19.87
CA TRP A 105 11.52 10.80 -21.12
C TRP A 105 10.78 11.97 -21.76
N GLN A 106 11.53 12.93 -22.29
CA GLN A 106 11.02 13.95 -23.19
C GLN A 106 11.23 13.51 -24.63
N PHE A 107 10.17 13.56 -25.43
CA PHE A 107 10.21 13.26 -26.86
C PHE A 107 10.63 14.49 -27.69
N PRO A 108 11.10 14.29 -28.93
CA PRO A 108 11.50 15.41 -29.81
C PRO A 108 10.39 16.42 -30.10
N ASN A 109 9.13 16.00 -30.05
CA ASN A 109 7.95 16.85 -30.22
C ASN A 109 7.56 17.63 -28.95
N GLY A 110 8.31 17.48 -27.85
CA GLY A 110 8.09 18.17 -26.58
C GLY A 110 7.13 17.47 -25.61
N THR A 111 6.47 16.37 -26.01
CA THR A 111 5.64 15.57 -25.09
C THR A 111 6.50 14.71 -24.17
N PHE A 112 5.92 14.20 -23.09
CA PHE A 112 6.59 13.35 -22.12
C PHE A 112 5.99 11.95 -22.11
N TYR A 113 6.85 10.99 -21.76
CA TYR A 113 6.48 9.61 -21.49
C TYR A 113 7.05 9.25 -20.12
N ALA A 114 6.22 8.73 -19.22
CA ALA A 114 6.61 8.26 -17.91
C ALA A 114 6.43 6.75 -17.80
N VAL A 115 7.35 6.11 -17.09
CA VAL A 115 7.21 4.75 -16.57
C VAL A 115 7.36 4.86 -15.07
N LYS A 116 6.35 4.43 -14.33
CA LYS A 116 6.37 4.38 -12.88
C LYS A 116 6.21 2.93 -12.45
N GLN A 117 7.22 2.39 -11.79
CA GLN A 117 7.29 1.00 -11.36
C GLN A 117 7.18 0.91 -9.83
N TYR A 118 6.52 -0.14 -9.36
CA TYR A 118 6.16 -0.36 -7.97
C TYR A 118 6.67 -1.75 -7.57
N ASP A 119 7.34 -1.82 -6.44
CA ASP A 119 7.77 -3.07 -5.79
C ASP A 119 7.64 -2.89 -4.28
N GLY A 120 6.85 -3.72 -3.61
CA GLY A 120 6.50 -3.46 -2.22
C GLY A 120 5.80 -4.60 -1.51
N ILE A 121 5.24 -4.25 -0.36
CA ILE A 121 4.36 -5.11 0.42
C ILE A 121 3.05 -4.39 0.67
N PHE A 122 2.01 -5.19 0.90
CA PHE A 122 0.71 -4.72 1.37
C PHE A 122 0.37 -5.39 2.69
N ILE A 123 -0.44 -4.70 3.50
CA ILE A 123 -1.08 -5.25 4.70
C ILE A 123 -2.57 -4.99 4.60
N THR A 124 -3.36 -6.03 4.74
CA THR A 124 -4.81 -5.95 4.85
C THR A 124 -5.21 -6.17 6.31
N PRO A 125 -5.76 -5.15 7.00
CA PRO A 125 -6.20 -5.30 8.38
C PRO A 125 -7.38 -6.28 8.51
N GLN A 126 -7.42 -7.02 9.61
CA GLN A 126 -8.61 -7.79 10.01
C GLN A 126 -9.85 -6.88 10.04
N GLY A 127 -10.92 -7.31 9.37
CA GLY A 127 -12.16 -6.53 9.28
C GLY A 127 -12.21 -5.58 8.07
N ALA A 128 -11.13 -5.47 7.29
CA ALA A 128 -11.16 -4.79 5.99
C ALA A 128 -11.94 -5.62 4.97
N THR A 129 -12.43 -4.97 3.93
CA THR A 129 -13.06 -5.64 2.79
C THR A 129 -11.98 -6.10 1.82
N ASP A 130 -12.14 -7.26 1.19
CA ASP A 130 -11.28 -7.73 0.10
C ASP A 130 -11.27 -6.74 -1.08
N PRO A 131 -10.24 -6.76 -1.95
CA PRO A 131 -10.13 -5.77 -3.02
C PRO A 131 -11.26 -5.87 -4.04
N ALA A 132 -11.96 -7.00 -4.13
CA ALA A 132 -13.12 -7.15 -5.00
C ALA A 132 -14.43 -6.60 -4.39
N GLY A 133 -14.42 -6.18 -3.12
CA GLY A 133 -15.60 -5.68 -2.43
C GLY A 133 -16.61 -6.75 -2.01
N THR A 134 -16.21 -8.03 -1.96
CA THR A 134 -17.13 -9.17 -1.79
C THR A 134 -17.11 -9.81 -0.41
N THR A 135 -15.98 -9.74 0.31
CA THR A 135 -15.83 -10.42 1.61
C THR A 135 -15.06 -9.57 2.60
N THR A 136 -15.34 -9.76 3.89
CA THR A 136 -14.58 -9.15 4.99
C THR A 136 -13.51 -10.11 5.48
N GLN A 137 -12.31 -9.59 5.68
CA GLN A 137 -11.14 -10.37 6.08
C GLN A 137 -11.26 -10.78 7.55
N THR A 138 -11.09 -12.08 7.81
CA THR A 138 -11.28 -12.64 9.15
C THR A 138 -10.03 -12.53 10.03
N GLU A 139 -8.88 -12.26 9.41
CA GLU A 139 -7.60 -12.01 10.06
C GLU A 139 -6.83 -10.90 9.32
N SER A 140 -5.78 -10.38 9.95
CA SER A 140 -4.87 -9.46 9.27
C SER A 140 -3.90 -10.27 8.43
N SER A 141 -3.74 -9.90 7.18
CA SER A 141 -2.88 -10.60 6.23
C SER A 141 -1.92 -9.63 5.55
N PHE A 142 -0.86 -10.18 4.97
CA PHE A 142 0.12 -9.39 4.23
C PHE A 142 0.66 -10.19 3.06
N GLY A 143 1.33 -9.49 2.17
CA GLY A 143 1.96 -10.10 1.02
C GLY A 143 2.84 -9.12 0.26
N THR A 144 3.26 -9.53 -0.92
CA THR A 144 4.06 -8.71 -1.83
C THR A 144 3.19 -8.10 -2.92
N MET A 145 3.56 -6.91 -3.39
CA MET A 145 2.94 -6.27 -4.54
C MET A 145 4.00 -5.82 -5.54
N VAL A 146 3.71 -5.97 -6.84
CA VAL A 146 4.49 -5.38 -7.92
C VAL A 146 3.56 -4.77 -8.95
N GLY A 147 3.98 -3.70 -9.62
CA GLY A 147 3.07 -3.03 -10.53
C GLY A 147 3.61 -1.77 -11.16
N GLY A 148 2.68 -1.04 -11.74
CA GLY A 148 2.91 0.31 -12.19
C GLY A 148 2.13 0.67 -13.42
N TYR A 149 2.59 1.73 -14.08
CA TYR A 149 1.96 2.23 -15.27
C TYR A 149 2.94 2.91 -16.21
N THR A 150 2.47 3.10 -17.44
CA THR A 150 3.05 4.07 -18.36
C THR A 150 2.08 5.21 -18.57
N ALA A 151 2.62 6.40 -18.78
CA ALA A 151 1.81 7.57 -19.05
C ALA A 151 2.42 8.44 -20.15
N THR A 152 1.58 9.12 -20.89
CA THR A 152 1.96 10.22 -21.80
C THR A 152 1.33 11.50 -21.33
N PHE A 153 2.03 12.61 -21.46
CA PHE A 153 1.48 13.92 -21.11
C PHE A 153 2.23 15.06 -21.79
N THR A 154 1.67 16.25 -21.62
CA THR A 154 2.14 17.54 -22.12
C THR A 154 2.44 18.44 -20.92
N GLY A 155 3.30 19.44 -21.08
CA GLY A 155 3.62 20.38 -19.99
C GLY A 155 5.00 21.00 -20.13
N SER A 156 5.53 21.52 -19.03
CA SER A 156 6.88 22.08 -18.93
C SER A 156 7.62 21.43 -17.78
N PHE A 157 8.80 20.86 -18.04
CA PHE A 157 9.65 20.29 -16.99
C PHE A 157 10.36 21.41 -16.23
N THR A 158 9.99 21.59 -14.96
CA THR A 158 10.43 22.68 -14.08
C THR A 158 10.81 22.13 -12.71
N PRO A 159 11.92 21.35 -12.60
CA PRO A 159 12.30 20.69 -11.34
C PRO A 159 12.70 21.66 -10.22
N GLY A 160 13.01 22.93 -10.55
CA GLY A 160 13.54 23.87 -9.56
C GLY A 160 14.83 23.34 -8.91
N THR A 161 14.80 23.20 -7.58
CA THR A 161 15.90 22.62 -6.79
C THR A 161 15.75 21.14 -6.50
N GLN A 162 14.67 20.50 -6.98
CA GLN A 162 14.42 19.09 -6.72
C GLN A 162 15.46 18.21 -7.43
N PRO A 163 15.98 17.15 -6.79
CA PRO A 163 16.84 16.19 -7.46
C PRO A 163 16.08 15.53 -8.62
N VAL A 164 16.70 15.45 -9.79
CA VAL A 164 16.11 14.80 -10.98
C VAL A 164 16.63 13.38 -11.21
N ARG A 165 17.54 12.92 -10.34
CA ARG A 165 18.10 11.58 -10.39
C ARG A 165 18.33 11.01 -8.99
N GLY A 166 18.20 9.70 -8.86
CA GLY A 166 18.54 8.96 -7.64
C GLY A 166 17.42 8.92 -6.61
N ASN A 167 17.76 8.51 -5.38
CA ASN A 167 16.78 8.40 -4.31
C ASN A 167 16.42 9.78 -3.75
N ILE A 168 15.13 10.10 -3.68
CA ILE A 168 14.62 11.38 -3.16
C ILE A 168 13.99 11.27 -1.76
N GLY A 169 14.13 10.11 -1.12
CA GLY A 169 13.74 9.89 0.27
C GLY A 169 12.51 8.99 0.44
N THR A 170 11.76 9.29 1.50
CA THR A 170 10.59 8.54 1.94
C THR A 170 9.43 9.50 2.13
N PHE A 171 8.27 9.14 1.59
CA PHE A 171 7.03 9.87 1.72
C PHE A 171 6.02 9.02 2.49
N ASN A 172 5.43 9.61 3.52
CA ASN A 172 4.30 9.02 4.22
C ASN A 172 3.03 9.62 3.62
N TYR A 173 2.17 8.78 3.04
CA TYR A 173 0.93 9.24 2.41
C TYR A 173 -0.20 9.48 3.41
N GLY A 174 0.01 9.07 4.67
CA GLY A 174 -0.87 9.40 5.79
C GLY A 174 -2.08 8.49 5.94
N GLY A 175 -2.13 7.38 5.21
CA GLY A 175 -3.12 6.34 5.38
C GLY A 175 -3.07 5.66 6.74
N THR A 176 -4.19 5.09 7.18
CA THR A 176 -4.30 4.43 8.48
C THR A 176 -5.21 3.20 8.40
N ALA A 177 -4.91 2.19 9.22
CA ALA A 177 -5.76 1.00 9.31
C ALA A 177 -7.18 1.36 9.78
N SER A 178 -7.32 2.36 10.64
CA SER A 178 -8.63 2.86 11.07
C SER A 178 -9.48 3.40 9.92
N ASP A 179 -8.86 4.00 8.91
CA ASP A 179 -9.57 4.51 7.74
C ASP A 179 -9.95 3.35 6.81
N VAL A 180 -9.02 2.45 6.50
CA VAL A 180 -9.30 1.21 5.73
C VAL A 180 -10.49 0.43 6.32
N LEU A 181 -10.60 0.35 7.65
CA LEU A 181 -11.69 -0.34 8.35
C LEU A 181 -13.07 0.34 8.26
N LEU A 182 -13.17 1.54 7.67
CA LEU A 182 -14.46 2.17 7.34
C LEU A 182 -15.18 1.48 6.18
N ASN A 183 -14.48 0.62 5.41
CA ASN A 183 -15.06 -0.34 4.46
C ASN A 183 -15.93 0.23 3.33
N SER A 184 -15.87 1.55 3.06
CA SER A 184 -16.63 2.16 1.98
C SER A 184 -16.02 3.48 1.53
N TYR A 185 -15.97 3.70 0.22
CA TYR A 185 -15.64 5.01 -0.31
C TYR A 185 -16.64 6.09 0.14
N GLY A 186 -16.12 7.29 0.42
CA GLY A 186 -16.90 8.44 0.91
C GLY A 186 -16.99 8.52 2.43
N THR A 187 -16.78 7.42 3.16
CA THR A 187 -16.48 7.48 4.60
C THR A 187 -14.98 7.43 4.85
N GLN A 188 -14.25 6.69 4.03
CA GLN A 188 -12.80 6.68 3.95
C GLN A 188 -12.25 8.01 3.43
N LYS A 189 -11.08 8.40 3.96
CA LYS A 189 -10.34 9.60 3.57
C LYS A 189 -9.39 9.33 2.41
N GLY A 190 -8.79 8.14 2.34
CA GLY A 190 -7.68 7.90 1.43
C GLY A 190 -6.38 8.55 1.92
N ASP A 191 -5.38 8.52 1.04
CA ASP A 191 -4.12 9.23 1.26
C ASP A 191 -4.34 10.73 1.48
N THR A 192 -3.84 11.24 2.60
CA THR A 192 -3.96 12.66 2.96
C THR A 192 -2.77 13.50 2.50
N THR A 193 -1.65 12.86 2.20
CA THR A 193 -0.39 13.51 1.83
C THR A 193 0.38 12.74 0.74
N PRO A 194 -0.27 12.32 -0.37
CA PRO A 194 0.41 11.58 -1.42
C PRO A 194 1.47 12.45 -2.10
N TYR A 195 2.62 11.84 -2.43
CA TYR A 195 3.63 12.51 -3.24
C TYR A 195 3.23 12.50 -4.72
N ASP A 196 3.06 13.67 -5.28
CA ASP A 196 2.73 13.83 -6.70
C ASP A 196 3.92 14.41 -7.49
N PHE A 197 4.55 13.55 -8.30
CA PHE A 197 5.66 13.97 -9.14
C PHE A 197 5.25 14.97 -10.24
N MET A 198 3.97 14.98 -10.65
CA MET A 198 3.49 15.88 -11.69
C MET A 198 3.55 17.32 -11.18
N THR A 199 3.03 17.59 -9.99
CA THR A 199 3.13 18.91 -9.36
C THR A 199 4.54 19.24 -8.86
N ALA A 200 5.35 18.23 -8.49
CA ALA A 200 6.72 18.46 -8.03
C ALA A 200 7.70 18.86 -9.15
N TYR A 201 7.54 18.30 -10.35
CA TYR A 201 8.50 18.46 -11.45
C TYR A 201 7.95 19.14 -12.70
N PHE A 202 6.63 19.27 -12.84
CA PHE A 202 6.01 19.79 -14.04
C PHE A 202 5.03 20.92 -13.75
N THR A 203 4.91 21.81 -14.74
CA THR A 203 3.90 22.85 -14.78
C THR A 203 3.11 22.77 -16.09
N ASN A 204 1.94 23.40 -16.13
CA ASN A 204 1.08 23.46 -17.33
C ASN A 204 0.68 22.08 -17.90
N VAL A 205 0.51 21.09 -17.04
CA VAL A 205 0.12 19.73 -17.45
C VAL A 205 -1.34 19.68 -17.92
N GLY A 206 -2.22 20.42 -17.25
CA GLY A 206 -3.66 20.39 -17.53
C GLY A 206 -4.23 18.97 -17.48
N ASN A 207 -5.19 18.66 -18.36
CA ASN A 207 -5.82 17.35 -18.48
C ASN A 207 -5.09 16.41 -19.46
N SER A 208 -3.79 16.63 -19.70
CA SER A 208 -3.05 15.88 -20.73
C SER A 208 -2.49 14.55 -20.26
N PHE A 209 -2.57 14.25 -18.95
CA PHE A 209 -2.10 12.99 -18.40
C PHE A 209 -2.97 11.84 -18.86
N ASN A 210 -2.38 10.94 -19.63
CA ASN A 210 -3.03 9.75 -20.15
C ASN A 210 -2.22 8.52 -19.73
N GLN A 211 -2.89 7.53 -19.14
CA GLN A 211 -2.29 6.31 -18.60
C GLN A 211 -2.75 5.08 -19.43
N PRO A 212 -2.19 4.88 -20.64
CA PRO A 212 -2.67 3.87 -21.58
C PRO A 212 -2.41 2.43 -21.12
N HIS A 213 -1.43 2.22 -20.24
CA HIS A 213 -1.04 0.91 -19.73
C HIS A 213 -0.83 0.96 -18.22
N TRP A 214 -1.45 0.04 -17.49
CA TRP A 214 -1.29 -0.08 -16.06
C TRP A 214 -1.70 -1.45 -15.53
N GLY A 215 -1.05 -1.85 -14.44
CA GLY A 215 -1.35 -3.10 -13.77
C GLY A 215 -0.59 -3.30 -12.47
N TRP A 216 -1.25 -3.93 -11.51
CA TRP A 216 -0.71 -4.31 -10.21
C TRP A 216 -1.03 -5.77 -9.93
N ALA A 217 -0.07 -6.48 -9.34
CA ALA A 217 -0.17 -7.86 -8.93
C ALA A 217 0.17 -7.97 -7.45
N TYR A 218 -0.76 -8.51 -6.69
CA TYR A 218 -0.66 -8.76 -5.26
C TYR A 218 -0.61 -10.25 -5.03
N LYS A 219 0.28 -10.69 -4.16
CA LYS A 219 0.43 -12.10 -3.77
C LYS A 219 0.52 -12.20 -2.26
N LEU A 220 -0.39 -12.96 -1.65
CA LEU A 220 -0.36 -13.24 -0.21
C LEU A 220 0.94 -13.94 0.18
N ASP A 221 1.37 -13.69 1.42
CA ASP A 221 2.42 -14.50 2.04
C ASP A 221 1.91 -15.95 2.18
N PRO A 222 2.76 -16.97 1.89
CA PRO A 222 2.40 -18.38 2.00
C PRO A 222 1.73 -18.79 3.31
N MET A 223 1.99 -18.08 4.42
CA MET A 223 1.37 -18.40 5.70
C MET A 223 -0.13 -18.12 5.78
N PHE A 224 -0.66 -17.27 4.89
CA PHE A 224 -2.10 -16.96 4.78
C PHE A 224 -2.76 -17.63 3.58
N GLU A 225 -2.01 -18.41 2.79
CA GLU A 225 -2.57 -19.10 1.64
C GLU A 225 -3.45 -20.27 2.11
N SER A 226 -4.73 -20.25 1.75
CA SER A 226 -5.61 -21.42 1.89
C SER A 226 -5.68 -22.19 0.57
N SER A 227 -5.90 -23.50 0.62
CA SER A 227 -6.12 -24.31 -0.60
C SER A 227 -7.42 -23.98 -1.34
N THR A 228 -8.25 -23.11 -0.77
CA THR A 228 -9.62 -22.80 -1.23
C THR A 228 -9.81 -21.33 -1.62
N SER A 229 -8.84 -20.47 -1.35
CA SER A 229 -8.90 -19.04 -1.65
C SER A 229 -7.93 -18.67 -2.78
N ALA A 230 -8.27 -17.62 -3.52
CA ALA A 230 -7.34 -17.02 -4.44
C ALA A 230 -6.22 -16.33 -3.63
N ASN A 231 -4.99 -16.78 -3.83
CA ASN A 231 -3.79 -16.26 -3.15
C ASN A 231 -3.20 -15.02 -3.86
N GLN A 232 -3.81 -14.59 -4.96
CA GLN A 232 -3.34 -13.50 -5.79
C GLN A 232 -4.47 -12.63 -6.29
N TRP A 233 -4.21 -11.33 -6.35
CA TRP A 233 -5.09 -10.37 -7.02
C TRP A 233 -4.31 -9.64 -8.12
N CYS A 234 -4.91 -9.61 -9.30
CA CYS A 234 -4.38 -8.91 -10.45
C CYS A 234 -5.36 -7.78 -10.79
N ASN A 235 -4.91 -6.53 -10.76
CA ASN A 235 -5.68 -5.37 -11.15
C ASN A 235 -5.00 -4.70 -12.33
N TYR A 236 -5.51 -4.91 -13.54
CA TYR A 236 -4.91 -4.44 -14.79
C TYR A 236 -5.96 -3.74 -15.65
N ASN A 237 -5.50 -2.85 -16.51
CA ASN A 237 -6.37 -2.29 -17.53
C ASN A 237 -6.71 -3.33 -18.61
N THR A 238 -7.79 -3.10 -19.36
CA THR A 238 -8.26 -4.05 -20.38
C THR A 238 -7.24 -4.36 -21.48
N PRO A 239 -6.50 -3.37 -22.04
CA PRO A 239 -5.43 -3.64 -23.00
C PRO A 239 -4.35 -4.60 -22.51
N ASP A 240 -4.06 -4.60 -21.20
CA ASP A 240 -2.98 -5.38 -20.60
C ASP A 240 -3.45 -6.71 -19.98
N GLY A 241 -4.63 -7.19 -20.39
CA GLY A 241 -5.16 -8.49 -19.98
C GLY A 241 -5.98 -8.48 -18.69
N GLY A 242 -6.51 -7.31 -18.29
CA GLY A 242 -7.23 -7.13 -17.04
C GLY A 242 -8.49 -7.97 -16.88
N ASN A 243 -8.43 -8.90 -15.93
CA ASN A 243 -9.55 -9.31 -15.09
C ASN A 243 -9.21 -8.88 -13.66
N SER A 244 -10.03 -8.02 -13.06
CA SER A 244 -9.97 -7.76 -11.62
C SER A 244 -10.32 -9.07 -10.89
N GLY A 245 -9.31 -9.75 -10.36
CA GLY A 245 -9.48 -10.97 -9.57
C GLY A 245 -9.96 -10.66 -8.14
N ASN A 246 -9.66 -11.57 -7.20
CA ASN A 246 -9.88 -11.34 -5.77
C ASN A 246 -8.76 -12.02 -4.96
N ILE A 247 -8.40 -11.49 -3.79
CA ILE A 247 -7.49 -12.11 -2.82
C ILE A 247 -8.22 -12.29 -1.49
N LYS A 248 -8.21 -13.51 -0.94
CA LYS A 248 -8.95 -13.85 0.29
C LYS A 248 -8.11 -14.67 1.23
N THR A 249 -8.15 -14.35 2.52
CA THR A 249 -7.74 -15.25 3.60
C THR A 249 -8.91 -16.04 4.12
#